data_AF-A0A367YBW6-F1
#
_entry.id   AF-A0A367YBW6-F1
#
_cell.length_a   1.000
_cell.length_b   1.000
_cell.length_c   1.000
_cell.angle_alpha   90.00
_cell.angle_beta   90.00
_cell.angle_gamma   90.00
#
_symmetry.space_group_name_H-M   'P 1'
#
loop_
_entity.id
_entity.type
_entity.pdbx_description
1 polymer ?
#
loop_
_entity_poly.entity_id
_entity_poly.type
_entity_poly.pdbx_seq_one_letter_code
_entity_poly.pdbx_strand_id
1 'polypeptide(L)'
;MIQKFTCVPITDYDVIVVSDGTRDQIDAKLSQIKDISNKRIPKNSHVTYLSDFPSLTHHLSSTTGSRKSYNGRVYFMFFNGLDYIQEFIWDVLETYGQSIFDSHQPRPVQLKNAYFYFGLVQELELLDPFVLSYKKRSVDDFNTVAVMVSDVLKKMGDMLGGVKAVYIDDVQLVGERSIALKKLIRNYPKVEKFELATLC
;
A
#
# COMPACT_ATOMS: atom_id res chain seq x y z
N MET A 1 -36.92 -26.16 -5.99
CA MET A 1 -36.04 -24.98 -5.90
C MET A 1 -34.63 -25.49 -5.65
N ILE A 2 -33.77 -25.55 -6.67
CA ILE A 2 -32.41 -26.11 -6.54
C ILE A 2 -31.48 -24.95 -6.16
N GLN A 3 -31.04 -24.91 -4.90
CA GLN A 3 -29.93 -24.05 -4.48
C GLN A 3 -28.67 -24.52 -5.21
N LYS A 4 -28.20 -23.72 -6.17
CA LYS A 4 -26.88 -23.92 -6.78
C LYS A 4 -25.83 -23.53 -5.74
N PHE A 5 -25.22 -24.54 -5.12
CA PHE A 5 -24.00 -24.34 -4.35
C PHE A 5 -22.86 -24.09 -5.33
N THR A 6 -22.47 -22.83 -5.50
CA THR A 6 -21.20 -22.49 -6.15
C THR A 6 -20.08 -22.81 -5.18
N CYS A 7 -19.44 -23.96 -5.38
CA CYS A 7 -18.13 -24.24 -4.78
C CYS A 7 -17.15 -23.19 -5.29
N VAL A 8 -16.83 -22.20 -4.44
CA VAL A 8 -15.71 -21.29 -4.72
C VAL A 8 -14.45 -22.12 -4.53
N PRO A 9 -13.60 -22.28 -5.55
CA PRO A 9 -12.35 -23.01 -5.38
C PRO A 9 -11.54 -22.36 -4.25
N ILE A 10 -11.10 -23.18 -3.30
CA ILE A 10 -10.11 -22.83 -2.29
C ILE A 10 -8.77 -22.73 -3.04
N THR A 11 -8.62 -21.70 -3.85
CA THR A 11 -7.29 -21.22 -4.15
C THR A 11 -6.88 -20.46 -2.90
N ASP A 12 -6.04 -21.09 -2.08
CA ASP A 12 -5.34 -20.44 -0.98
C ASP A 12 -4.60 -19.23 -1.55
N TYR A 13 -5.23 -18.06 -1.44
CA TYR A 13 -4.59 -16.81 -1.79
C TYR A 13 -3.87 -16.34 -0.53
N ASP A 14 -2.57 -16.58 -0.48
CA ASP A 14 -1.71 -15.95 0.52
C ASP A 14 -1.76 -14.43 0.31
N VAL A 15 -2.19 -13.74 1.36
CA VAL A 15 -2.19 -12.28 1.45
C VAL A 15 -1.14 -11.90 2.47
N ILE A 16 -0.19 -11.10 2.06
CA ILE A 16 0.81 -10.52 2.96
C ILE A 16 0.43 -9.05 3.16
N VAL A 17 0.40 -8.62 4.41
CA VAL A 17 0.23 -7.22 4.79
C VAL A 17 1.52 -6.75 5.45
N VAL A 18 2.10 -5.68 4.96
CA VAL A 18 3.23 -4.98 5.55
C VAL A 18 2.73 -3.63 6.03
N SER A 19 2.75 -3.40 7.34
CA SER A 19 2.14 -2.21 7.93
C SER A 19 2.67 -1.92 9.33
N ASP A 20 2.65 -0.63 9.67
CA ASP A 20 2.80 -0.07 11.01
C ASP A 20 1.49 0.00 11.82
N GLY A 21 0.34 -0.32 11.20
CA GLY A 21 -0.96 -0.29 11.85
C GLY A 21 -1.20 -1.46 12.80
N THR A 22 -2.13 -1.28 13.74
CA THR A 22 -2.62 -2.40 14.55
C THR A 22 -3.44 -3.36 13.69
N ARG A 23 -3.55 -4.63 14.11
CA ARG A 23 -4.37 -5.62 13.39
C ARG A 23 -5.80 -5.14 13.19
N ASP A 24 -6.39 -4.50 14.19
CA ASP A 24 -7.75 -3.96 14.12
C ASP A 24 -7.86 -2.83 13.08
N GLN A 25 -6.87 -1.92 13.01
CA GLN A 25 -6.83 -0.86 12.00
C GLN A 25 -6.69 -1.43 10.58
N ILE A 26 -5.81 -2.40 10.42
CA ILE A 26 -5.57 -3.11 9.16
C ILE A 26 -6.85 -3.81 8.71
N ASP A 27 -7.48 -4.61 9.57
CA ASP A 27 -8.66 -5.38 9.24
C ASP A 27 -9.87 -4.49 8.95
N ALA A 28 -10.04 -3.41 9.73
CA ALA A 28 -11.05 -2.39 9.46
C ALA A 28 -10.86 -1.76 8.07
N LYS A 29 -9.63 -1.33 7.73
CA LYS A 29 -9.36 -0.74 6.41
C LYS A 29 -9.44 -1.74 5.26
N LEU A 30 -8.96 -2.96 5.46
CA LEU A 30 -9.10 -4.03 4.48
C LEU A 30 -10.57 -4.34 4.23
N SER A 31 -11.44 -4.28 5.25
CA SER A 31 -12.89 -4.44 5.07
C SER A 31 -13.51 -3.32 4.24
N GLN A 32 -13.12 -2.05 4.48
CA GLN A 32 -13.58 -0.91 3.68
C GLN A 32 -13.11 -1.01 2.22
N ILE A 33 -11.85 -1.40 1.98
CA ILE A 33 -11.30 -1.61 0.64
C ILE A 33 -12.00 -2.79 -0.07
N LYS A 34 -12.46 -3.82 0.68
CA LYS A 34 -13.25 -4.94 0.12
C LYS A 34 -14.61 -4.45 -0.38
N ASP A 35 -15.26 -3.52 0.31
CA ASP A 35 -16.56 -2.97 -0.09
C ASP A 35 -16.44 -2.06 -1.32
N ILE A 36 -15.37 -1.24 -1.40
CA ILE A 36 -15.09 -0.38 -2.56
C ILE A 36 -14.65 -1.21 -3.78
N SER A 37 -13.97 -2.35 -3.56
CA SER A 37 -13.55 -3.26 -4.61
C SER A 37 -14.20 -4.64 -4.45
N ASN A 38 -15.43 -4.74 -4.95
CA ASN A 38 -16.41 -5.84 -4.84
C ASN A 38 -15.93 -7.28 -5.23
N LYS A 39 -14.62 -7.57 -5.34
CA LYS A 39 -14.06 -8.86 -5.78
C LYS A 39 -12.70 -9.26 -5.22
N ARG A 40 -12.08 -8.56 -4.27
CA ARG A 40 -10.64 -8.80 -4.06
C ARG A 40 -10.31 -9.89 -3.03
N ILE A 41 -10.47 -9.77 -1.72
CA ILE A 41 -9.92 -10.79 -0.80
C ILE A 41 -10.99 -11.87 -0.50
N PRO A 42 -10.83 -13.13 -0.94
CA PRO A 42 -11.79 -14.19 -0.61
C PRO A 42 -11.83 -14.42 0.90
N LYS A 43 -13.01 -14.71 1.46
CA LYS A 43 -13.23 -14.89 2.90
C LYS A 43 -12.35 -15.98 3.56
N ASN A 44 -11.74 -16.85 2.75
CA ASN A 44 -10.89 -17.96 3.20
C ASN A 44 -9.40 -17.74 2.88
N SER A 45 -8.94 -16.49 2.74
CA SER A 45 -7.51 -16.20 2.52
C SER A 45 -6.71 -16.28 3.83
N HIS A 46 -5.53 -16.89 3.79
CA HIS A 46 -4.55 -16.78 4.88
C HIS A 46 -3.87 -15.40 4.80
N VAL A 47 -3.93 -14.64 5.89
CA VAL A 47 -3.33 -13.30 5.98
C VAL A 47 -2.12 -13.33 6.90
N THR A 48 -0.96 -13.04 6.34
CA THR A 48 0.31 -12.87 7.08
C THR A 48 0.54 -11.39 7.33
N TYR A 49 0.65 -11.00 8.61
CA TYR A 49 0.92 -9.62 9.00
C TYR A 49 2.40 -9.46 9.35
N LEU A 50 3.05 -8.47 8.74
CA LEU A 50 4.46 -8.14 8.91
C LEU A 50 4.56 -6.66 9.28
N SER A 51 5.45 -6.34 10.21
CA SER A 51 5.67 -4.98 10.70
C SER A 51 6.55 -4.13 9.78
N ASP A 52 7.43 -4.77 9.03
CA ASP A 52 8.54 -4.09 8.35
C ASP A 52 8.92 -4.78 7.04
N PHE A 53 9.70 -4.07 6.24
CA PHE A 53 10.13 -4.53 4.93
C PHE A 53 11.16 -5.69 4.99
N PRO A 54 12.14 -5.72 5.92
CA PRO A 54 13.02 -6.88 6.09
C PRO A 54 12.27 -8.18 6.41
N SER A 55 11.21 -8.11 7.21
CA SER A 55 10.35 -9.27 7.48
C SER A 55 9.67 -9.79 6.21
N LEU A 56 9.31 -8.90 5.28
CA LEU A 56 8.78 -9.30 3.97
C LEU A 56 9.84 -10.02 3.15
N THR A 57 11.06 -9.49 3.05
CA THR A 57 12.10 -10.11 2.24
C THR A 57 12.48 -11.50 2.77
N HIS A 58 12.54 -11.67 4.09
CA HIS A 58 12.75 -12.96 4.75
C HIS A 58 11.57 -13.94 4.53
N HIS A 59 10.33 -13.45 4.61
CA HIS A 59 9.17 -14.28 4.33
C HIS A 59 9.12 -14.73 2.86
N LEU A 60 9.47 -13.83 1.93
CA LEU A 60 9.54 -14.16 0.51
C LEU A 60 10.67 -15.12 0.21
N SER A 61 11.86 -14.96 0.79
CA SER A 61 12.98 -15.88 0.55
C SER A 61 12.69 -17.30 1.04
N SER A 62 12.01 -17.43 2.19
CA SER A 62 11.58 -18.73 2.74
C SER A 62 10.42 -19.36 1.96
N THR A 63 9.45 -18.56 1.50
CA THR A 63 8.21 -19.06 0.88
C THR A 63 8.31 -19.25 -0.63
N THR A 64 9.06 -18.39 -1.33
CA THR A 64 9.16 -18.44 -2.80
C THR A 64 10.26 -19.36 -3.32
N GLY A 65 11.19 -19.79 -2.47
CA GLY A 65 12.35 -20.59 -2.88
C GLY A 65 13.15 -19.89 -3.99
N SER A 66 13.56 -20.62 -5.02
CA SER A 66 14.30 -20.07 -6.17
C SER A 66 13.43 -19.25 -7.16
N ARG A 67 12.15 -19.01 -6.86
CA ARG A 67 11.27 -18.26 -7.75
C ARG A 67 11.60 -16.77 -7.70
N LYS A 68 11.86 -16.19 -8.87
CA LYS A 68 12.16 -14.76 -9.03
C LYS A 68 10.95 -13.84 -8.84
N SER A 69 9.73 -14.39 -8.72
CA SER A 69 8.50 -13.60 -8.62
C SER A 69 7.48 -14.23 -7.68
N TYR A 70 6.81 -13.38 -6.90
CA TYR A 70 5.68 -13.72 -6.04
C TYR A 70 4.36 -13.35 -6.71
N ASN A 71 3.44 -14.34 -6.79
CA ASN A 71 2.13 -14.18 -7.41
C ASN A 71 1.01 -13.91 -6.38
N GLY A 72 1.28 -14.08 -5.08
CA GLY A 72 0.32 -13.72 -4.03
C GLY A 72 0.13 -12.22 -3.93
N ARG A 73 -0.74 -11.78 -3.02
CA ARG A 73 -1.05 -10.34 -2.89
C ARG A 73 -0.28 -9.73 -1.74
N VAL A 74 0.31 -8.58 -1.99
CA VAL A 74 1.05 -7.84 -0.97
C VAL A 74 0.40 -6.47 -0.81
N TYR A 75 -0.06 -6.18 0.41
CA TYR A 75 -0.62 -4.90 0.80
C TYR A 75 0.42 -4.16 1.63
N PHE A 76 0.84 -3.00 1.17
CA PHE A 76 1.62 -2.05 1.93
C PHE A 76 0.65 -1.01 2.48
N MET A 77 0.52 -0.94 3.80
CA MET A 77 -0.43 -0.04 4.46
C MET A 77 0.34 0.87 5.40
N PHE A 78 0.37 2.17 5.09
CA PHE A 78 1.06 3.18 5.88
C PHE A 78 0.03 3.98 6.66
N PHE A 79 -0.01 3.78 7.98
CA PHE A 79 -0.95 4.46 8.87
C PHE A 79 -0.31 5.64 9.60
N ASN A 80 0.98 5.61 9.93
CA ASN A 80 1.69 6.63 10.70
C ASN A 80 2.60 7.45 9.75
N GLY A 81 2.08 8.62 9.38
CA GLY A 81 2.26 9.28 8.08
C GLY A 81 3.59 9.95 7.70
N LEU A 82 4.75 9.54 8.22
CA LEU A 82 6.05 9.95 7.62
C LEU A 82 7.19 9.04 8.08
N ASP A 83 7.33 8.83 9.39
CA ASP A 83 8.48 8.15 9.98
C ASP A 83 8.60 6.71 9.47
N TYR A 84 7.49 5.97 9.49
CA TYR A 84 7.45 4.61 8.97
C TYR A 84 7.71 4.55 7.46
N ILE A 85 7.25 5.54 6.69
CA ILE A 85 7.52 5.61 5.24
C ILE A 85 9.01 5.82 4.99
N GLN A 86 9.67 6.66 5.80
CA GLN A 86 11.12 6.91 5.67
C GLN A 86 11.93 5.67 6.01
N GLU A 87 11.62 5.01 7.13
CA GLU A 87 12.23 3.73 7.51
C GLU A 87 12.02 2.68 6.43
N PHE A 88 10.79 2.54 5.93
CA PHE A 88 10.47 1.62 4.83
C PHE A 88 11.29 1.92 3.57
N ILE A 89 11.41 3.18 3.17
CA ILE A 89 12.23 3.57 2.01
C ILE A 89 13.70 3.23 2.24
N TRP A 90 14.20 3.44 3.45
CA TRP A 90 15.57 3.09 3.82
C TRP A 90 15.80 1.58 3.69
N ASP A 91 14.91 0.75 4.23
CA ASP A 91 15.01 -0.71 4.16
C ASP A 91 14.97 -1.23 2.72
N VAL A 92 14.11 -0.64 1.89
CA VAL A 92 14.03 -0.96 0.45
C VAL A 92 15.36 -0.63 -0.24
N LEU A 93 15.94 0.55 0.05
CA LEU A 93 17.21 0.98 -0.53
C LEU A 93 18.38 0.13 -0.06
N GLU A 94 18.42 -0.26 1.20
CA GLU A 94 19.45 -1.14 1.75
C GLU A 94 19.38 -2.52 1.09
N THR A 95 18.19 -3.13 1.04
CA THR A 95 17.97 -4.43 0.38
C THR A 95 18.38 -4.38 -1.08
N TYR A 96 18.00 -3.32 -1.79
CA TYR A 96 18.33 -3.15 -3.19
C TYR A 96 19.83 -2.91 -3.41
N GLY A 97 20.43 -2.02 -2.61
CA GLY A 97 21.85 -1.71 -2.66
C GLY A 97 22.70 -2.95 -2.44
N GLN A 98 22.41 -3.74 -1.41
CA GLN A 98 23.09 -5.01 -1.16
C GLN A 98 22.98 -5.96 -2.37
N SER A 99 21.82 -6.03 -3.01
CA SER A 99 21.61 -6.89 -4.19
C SER A 99 22.32 -6.43 -5.48
N ILE A 100 22.64 -5.13 -5.62
CA ILE A 100 23.40 -4.61 -6.78
C ILE A 100 24.90 -4.84 -6.59
N PHE A 101 25.40 -4.52 -5.40
CA PHE A 101 26.83 -4.47 -5.14
C PHE A 101 27.42 -5.84 -4.77
N ASP A 102 26.59 -6.80 -4.36
CA ASP A 102 27.00 -8.17 -4.06
C ASP A 102 26.31 -9.18 -4.99
N SER A 103 27.06 -9.74 -5.94
CA SER A 103 26.58 -10.74 -6.89
C SER A 103 26.18 -12.08 -6.25
N HIS A 104 26.56 -12.32 -4.99
CA HIS A 104 26.16 -13.51 -4.25
C HIS A 104 24.82 -13.35 -3.53
N GLN A 105 24.30 -12.13 -3.43
CA GLN A 105 22.99 -11.91 -2.84
C GLN A 105 21.84 -12.21 -3.82
N PRO A 106 20.76 -12.84 -3.32
CA PRO A 106 19.59 -13.10 -4.14
C PRO A 106 18.96 -11.77 -4.58
N ARG A 107 18.68 -11.64 -5.88
CA ARG A 107 17.94 -10.49 -6.40
C ARG A 107 16.58 -10.40 -5.70
N PRO A 108 16.09 -9.18 -5.43
CA PRO A 108 14.82 -9.02 -4.74
C PRO A 108 13.67 -9.62 -5.55
N VAL A 109 12.75 -10.29 -4.86
CA VAL A 109 11.62 -11.00 -5.46
C VAL A 109 10.64 -10.00 -6.07
N GLN A 110 10.27 -10.21 -7.34
CA GLN A 110 9.29 -9.36 -8.01
C GLN A 110 7.87 -9.63 -7.50
N LEU A 111 7.19 -8.57 -7.06
CA LEU A 111 5.80 -8.58 -6.61
C LEU A 111 4.88 -8.28 -7.79
N LYS A 112 4.05 -9.24 -8.19
CA LYS A 112 3.11 -9.05 -9.31
C LYS A 112 1.78 -8.39 -8.93
N ASN A 113 1.39 -8.53 -7.65
CA ASN A 113 0.12 -8.03 -7.15
C ASN A 113 0.36 -7.17 -5.89
N ALA A 114 0.97 -6.01 -6.08
CA ALA A 114 1.18 -5.04 -5.01
C ALA A 114 -0.01 -4.07 -4.90
N TYR A 115 -0.40 -3.76 -3.67
CA TYR A 115 -1.44 -2.81 -3.31
C TYR A 115 -0.84 -1.84 -2.29
N PHE A 116 -1.10 -0.56 -2.44
CA PHE A 116 -0.59 0.46 -1.51
C PHE A 116 -1.75 1.22 -0.91
N TYR A 117 -1.69 1.47 0.39
CA TYR A 117 -2.63 2.31 1.11
C TYR A 117 -1.84 3.35 1.89
N PHE A 118 -2.16 4.62 1.68
CA PHE A 118 -1.57 5.75 2.37
C PHE A 118 -2.65 6.44 3.21
N GLY A 119 -2.60 6.21 4.51
CA GLY A 119 -3.43 6.88 5.51
C GLY A 119 -2.87 8.26 5.82
N LEU A 120 -3.76 9.25 5.91
CA LEU A 120 -3.45 10.56 6.49
C LEU A 120 -3.75 10.48 7.98
N VAL A 121 -2.73 10.53 8.85
CA VAL A 121 -2.98 10.83 10.27
C VAL A 121 -3.42 12.27 10.35
N GLN A 122 -4.73 12.49 10.45
CA GLN A 122 -5.21 13.74 11.02
C GLN A 122 -5.07 13.59 12.53
N GLU A 123 -4.01 14.17 13.10
CA GLU A 123 -4.12 14.63 14.47
C GLU A 123 -5.35 15.54 14.51
N LEU A 124 -6.42 15.10 15.18
CA LEU A 124 -7.49 15.99 15.60
C LEU A 124 -6.86 16.96 16.61
N GLU A 125 -6.14 17.97 16.13
CA GLU A 125 -5.85 19.15 16.94
C GLU A 125 -7.22 19.73 17.31
N LEU A 126 -7.55 19.62 18.61
CA LEU A 126 -8.74 20.20 19.22
C LEU A 126 -8.96 21.61 18.68
N LEU A 127 -10.11 21.78 18.02
CA LEU A 127 -10.62 23.02 17.44
C LEU A 127 -10.36 24.23 18.36
N ASP A 128 -9.32 25.00 18.08
CA ASP A 128 -9.25 26.39 18.53
C ASP A 128 -10.10 27.23 17.57
N PRO A 129 -11.27 27.75 18.01
CA PRO A 129 -12.22 28.46 17.15
C PRO A 129 -11.70 29.81 16.62
N PHE A 130 -10.51 30.26 17.03
CA PHE A 130 -9.95 31.56 16.64
C PHE A 130 -8.90 31.50 15.52
N VAL A 131 -8.50 30.31 15.07
CA VAL A 131 -7.45 30.18 14.05
C VAL A 131 -8.07 30.18 12.64
N LEU A 132 -8.29 31.36 12.06
CA LEU A 132 -8.80 31.58 10.70
C LEU A 132 -7.88 31.05 9.55
N SER A 133 -6.94 30.13 9.81
CA SER A 133 -5.99 29.60 8.81
C SER A 133 -6.29 28.17 8.29
N TYR A 134 -7.41 27.56 8.69
CA TYR A 134 -7.80 26.18 8.33
C TYR A 134 -7.95 25.86 6.83
N LYS A 135 -7.79 26.83 5.91
CA LYS A 135 -7.93 26.59 4.46
C LYS A 135 -6.63 26.26 3.72
N LYS A 136 -5.46 26.35 4.35
CA LYS A 136 -4.16 26.11 3.67
C LYS A 136 -3.52 24.75 3.96
N ARG A 137 -3.72 24.19 5.16
CA ARG A 137 -3.09 22.91 5.56
C ARG A 137 -3.54 21.72 4.69
N SER A 138 -4.83 21.60 4.37
CA SER A 138 -5.37 20.41 3.67
C SER A 138 -4.88 20.20 2.22
N VAL A 139 -4.47 21.26 1.53
CA VAL A 139 -3.90 21.17 0.17
C VAL A 139 -2.42 20.78 0.22
N ASP A 140 -1.69 21.24 1.24
CA ASP A 140 -0.31 20.87 1.48
C ASP A 140 -0.21 19.41 1.93
N ASP A 141 -1.19 18.91 2.69
CA ASP A 141 -1.25 17.52 3.16
C ASP A 141 -1.41 16.52 2.00
N PHE A 142 -2.31 16.78 1.05
CA PHE A 142 -2.53 15.87 -0.10
C PHE A 142 -1.34 15.85 -1.06
N ASN A 143 -0.76 17.03 -1.36
CA ASN A 143 0.42 17.10 -2.21
C ASN A 143 1.62 16.41 -1.55
N THR A 144 1.75 16.53 -0.23
CA THR A 144 2.77 15.82 0.55
C THR A 144 2.61 14.30 0.42
N VAL A 145 1.39 13.78 0.59
CA VAL A 145 1.13 12.34 0.37
C VAL A 145 1.36 11.94 -1.07
N ALA A 146 0.98 12.76 -2.05
CA ALA A 146 1.26 12.46 -3.46
C ALA A 146 2.77 12.37 -3.74
N VAL A 147 3.60 13.19 -3.07
CA VAL A 147 5.06 13.09 -3.11
C VAL A 147 5.54 11.80 -2.44
N MET A 148 5.03 11.46 -1.26
CA MET A 148 5.37 10.20 -0.58
C MET A 148 5.04 8.96 -1.42
N VAL A 149 3.84 8.93 -2.01
CA VAL A 149 3.40 7.88 -2.96
C VAL A 149 4.40 7.75 -4.10
N SER A 150 4.79 8.88 -4.69
CA SER A 150 5.77 8.91 -5.76
C SER A 150 7.12 8.36 -5.30
N ASP A 151 7.60 8.76 -4.13
CA ASP A 151 8.89 8.28 -3.62
C ASP A 151 8.87 6.78 -3.33
N VAL A 152 7.86 6.27 -2.62
CA VAL A 152 7.71 4.83 -2.35
C VAL A 152 7.67 4.03 -3.65
N LEU A 153 6.80 4.41 -4.61
CA LEU A 153 6.68 3.70 -5.88
C LEU A 153 7.97 3.72 -6.71
N LYS A 154 8.68 4.85 -6.71
CA LYS A 154 9.95 4.99 -7.40
C LYS A 154 11.04 4.12 -6.78
N LYS A 155 11.12 4.09 -5.45
CA LYS A 155 12.16 3.34 -4.72
C LYS A 155 11.91 1.83 -4.76
N MET A 156 10.66 1.41 -4.75
CA MET A 156 10.29 0.00 -4.94
C MET A 156 10.32 -0.47 -6.40
N GLY A 157 10.57 0.43 -7.36
CA GLY A 157 10.29 0.22 -8.79
C GLY A 157 10.79 -1.09 -9.40
N ASP A 158 11.92 -1.62 -8.93
CA ASP A 158 12.54 -2.85 -9.43
C ASP A 158 11.90 -4.13 -8.87
N MET A 159 11.28 -4.03 -7.69
CA MET A 159 10.51 -5.11 -7.07
C MET A 159 9.07 -5.13 -7.56
N LEU A 160 8.56 -4.02 -8.09
CA LEU A 160 7.19 -3.91 -8.57
C LEU A 160 7.08 -4.46 -9.99
N GLY A 161 6.75 -5.75 -10.08
CA GLY A 161 6.32 -6.41 -11.31
C GLY A 161 4.91 -6.01 -11.76
N GLY A 162 4.07 -5.54 -10.81
CA GLY A 162 2.76 -4.96 -11.11
C GLY A 162 2.08 -4.36 -9.88
N VAL A 163 1.52 -3.15 -10.03
CA VAL A 163 0.78 -2.45 -8.97
C VAL A 163 -0.70 -2.41 -9.33
N LYS A 164 -1.53 -3.06 -8.51
CA LYS A 164 -2.96 -3.27 -8.78
C LYS A 164 -3.86 -2.16 -8.29
N ALA A 165 -3.41 -1.41 -7.28
CA ALA A 165 -4.11 -0.24 -6.77
C ALA A 165 -3.19 0.57 -5.86
N VAL A 166 -3.35 1.89 -5.89
CA VAL A 166 -2.83 2.80 -4.87
C VAL A 166 -4.02 3.56 -4.29
N TYR A 167 -4.27 3.37 -3.00
CA TYR A 167 -5.32 4.02 -2.22
C TYR A 167 -4.70 5.19 -1.44
N ILE A 168 -5.27 6.37 -1.59
CA ILE A 168 -4.86 7.57 -0.85
C ILE A 168 -6.05 8.04 -0.04
N ASP A 169 -5.93 8.04 1.29
CA ASP A 169 -7.00 8.57 2.14
C ASP A 169 -7.20 10.06 1.86
N ASP A 170 -8.46 10.46 1.75
CA ASP A 170 -8.83 11.83 1.46
C ASP A 170 -10.14 12.22 2.17
N VAL A 171 -10.01 12.95 3.28
CA VAL A 171 -11.13 13.28 4.18
C VAL A 171 -11.87 14.56 3.77
N GLN A 172 -11.24 15.46 3.01
CA GLN A 172 -11.80 16.80 2.77
C GLN A 172 -11.73 17.14 1.29
N LEU A 173 -12.78 16.99 0.48
CA LEU A 173 -12.84 17.30 -0.97
C LEU A 173 -12.52 18.77 -1.36
N VAL A 174 -11.34 19.29 -1.00
CA VAL A 174 -10.97 20.72 -1.07
C VAL A 174 -9.73 20.89 -1.98
N GLY A 175 -9.92 21.43 -3.19
CA GLY A 175 -8.84 21.89 -4.09
C GLY A 175 -8.53 21.04 -5.33
N GLU A 176 -7.65 21.53 -6.22
CA GLU A 176 -7.26 20.93 -7.52
C GLU A 176 -6.39 19.66 -7.39
N ARG A 177 -6.88 18.63 -6.72
CA ARG A 177 -6.21 17.32 -6.59
C ARG A 177 -6.02 16.60 -7.91
N SER A 178 -6.84 16.96 -8.89
CA SER A 178 -6.77 16.45 -10.25
C SER A 178 -5.38 16.62 -10.86
N ILE A 179 -4.62 17.67 -10.49
CA ILE A 179 -3.28 17.92 -11.03
C ILE A 179 -2.28 16.90 -10.47
N ALA A 180 -2.24 16.69 -9.15
CA ALA A 180 -1.33 15.74 -8.51
C ALA A 180 -1.66 14.29 -8.92
N LEU A 181 -2.94 13.91 -8.96
CA LEU A 181 -3.37 12.60 -9.45
C LEU A 181 -3.03 12.38 -10.92
N LYS A 182 -3.26 13.37 -11.80
CA LYS A 182 -2.85 13.28 -13.21
C LYS A 182 -1.35 13.08 -13.37
N LYS A 183 -0.53 13.75 -12.55
CA LYS A 183 0.93 13.55 -12.53
C LYS A 183 1.29 12.13 -12.10
N LEU A 184 0.67 11.60 -11.04
CA LEU A 184 0.89 10.23 -10.57
C LEU A 184 0.53 9.20 -11.65
N ILE A 185 -0.64 9.31 -12.26
CA ILE A 185 -1.10 8.42 -13.34
C ILE A 185 -0.13 8.45 -14.51
N ARG A 186 0.34 9.63 -14.92
CA ARG A 186 1.28 9.78 -16.04
C ARG A 186 2.66 9.20 -15.74
N ASN A 187 3.15 9.38 -14.51
CA ASN A 187 4.51 9.00 -14.14
C ASN A 187 4.64 7.51 -13.77
N TYR A 188 3.54 6.86 -13.38
CA TYR A 188 3.53 5.46 -12.94
C TYR A 188 2.57 4.59 -13.77
N PRO A 189 2.85 4.37 -15.07
CA PRO A 189 1.96 3.60 -15.95
C PRO A 189 1.83 2.11 -15.57
N LYS A 190 2.71 1.60 -14.70
CA LYS A 190 2.62 0.24 -14.14
C LYS A 190 1.51 0.10 -13.08
N VAL A 191 0.93 1.21 -12.62
CA VAL A 191 -0.17 1.23 -11.66
C VAL A 191 -1.50 1.15 -12.41
N GLU A 192 -2.27 0.10 -12.14
CA GLU A 192 -3.56 -0.11 -12.80
C GLU A 192 -4.61 0.95 -12.43
N LYS A 193 -4.61 1.40 -11.17
CA LYS A 193 -5.58 2.39 -10.68
C LYS A 193 -5.06 3.15 -9.47
N PHE A 194 -5.41 4.43 -9.40
CA PHE A 194 -5.32 5.26 -8.20
C PHE A 194 -6.74 5.52 -7.71
N GLU A 195 -7.01 5.27 -6.42
CA GLU A 195 -8.32 5.45 -5.81
C GLU A 195 -8.19 6.35 -4.57
N LEU A 196 -9.11 7.31 -4.45
CA LEU A 196 -9.23 8.11 -3.24
C LEU A 196 -10.10 7.31 -2.26
N ALA A 197 -9.54 6.97 -1.11
CA ALA A 197 -10.25 6.30 -0.05
C ALA A 197 -10.93 7.37 0.83
N THR A 198 -12.25 7.40 0.81
CA THR A 198 -13.04 8.23 1.73
C THR A 198 -13.42 7.39 2.94
N LEU A 199 -13.12 7.88 4.15
CA LEU A 199 -13.77 7.40 5.37
C LEU A 199 -15.26 7.79 5.28
N CYS A 200 -16.13 6.83 5.03
CA CYS A 200 -17.56 6.93 5.35
C CYS A 200 -17.83 6.04 6.56
#